data_AF-A0A1W2B7E8-F1
#
_entry.id   AF-A0A1W2B7E8-F1
#
_cell.length_a   1.000
_cell.length_b   1.000
_cell.length_c   1.000
_cell.angle_alpha   90.00
_cell.angle_beta   90.00
_cell.angle_gamma   90.00
#
_symmetry.space_group_name_H-M   'P 1'
#
loop_
_entity.id
_entity.type
_entity.pdbx_description
1 polymer ?
#
loop_
_entity_poly.entity_id
_entity_poly.type
_entity_poly.pdbx_seq_one_letter_code
_entity_poly.pdbx_strand_id
1 'polypeptide(L)'
;MKTDKNPTLSIWGLSYFPRIWLYFVIESYIITVMNPFIKTGDLAMKKKSSRSLVPFIILLLCSSVIFFIIQTLLFHDVEHSLFLFFQDFIFLPIEVILVSFLIDRFISSREKTERRSKLHILMSEYFTEAGNDLILCLNRFVTEPETLHRIFALDTDWDDDAFCRAEESFLKADIRLDAGKENLAALQRTLLQKKRFLLTVFENPNTLEHTEFTDTALAIHHLLSELRQHDDLEHLSEENLSHLSSDMKRAYGLIVQAWISNMRHLRGAYPYLYSLAVRRNIFLHEPEPGEHPCRQ
;
A
#
# COMPACT_ATOMS: atom_id res chain seq x y z
N MET A 1 -9.52 44.25 71.78
CA MET A 1 -8.12 44.37 72.24
C MET A 1 -7.25 43.53 71.32
N LYS A 2 -6.39 44.18 70.52
CA LYS A 2 -5.18 43.69 69.79
C LYS A 2 -5.28 42.42 68.91
N THR A 3 -5.30 42.52 67.57
CA THR A 3 -4.16 42.57 66.58
C THR A 3 -3.37 41.25 66.53
N ASP A 4 -2.95 40.62 65.41
CA ASP A 4 -2.71 41.05 64.03
C ASP A 4 -2.34 39.80 63.15
N LYS A 5 -2.54 39.90 61.82
CA LYS A 5 -1.73 39.37 60.68
C LYS A 5 -1.40 37.86 60.51
N ASN A 6 -1.95 37.23 59.47
CA ASN A 6 -1.43 37.15 58.07
C ASN A 6 -1.77 35.79 57.40
N PRO A 7 -2.10 35.73 56.08
CA PRO A 7 -2.49 34.52 55.39
C PRO A 7 -1.28 33.84 54.73
N THR A 8 -1.00 32.59 55.06
CA THR A 8 -0.02 31.78 54.32
C THR A 8 -0.65 31.21 53.06
N LEU A 9 -0.48 31.95 51.96
CA LEU A 9 -0.46 31.39 50.62
C LEU A 9 0.64 30.30 50.50
N SER A 10 0.39 29.35 49.59
CA SER A 10 1.35 28.47 48.92
C SER A 10 2.07 27.39 49.74
N ILE A 11 1.45 26.21 49.88
CA ILE A 11 2.18 24.92 49.99
C ILE A 11 1.60 23.84 49.04
N TRP A 12 0.37 24.00 48.55
CA TRP A 12 -0.26 23.01 47.64
C TRP A 12 0.18 23.09 46.17
N GLY A 13 1.05 24.03 45.80
CA GLY A 13 1.51 24.22 44.41
C GLY A 13 2.75 23.41 43.99
N LEU A 14 3.50 22.87 44.96
CA LEU A 14 4.78 22.17 44.70
C LEU A 14 4.66 20.64 44.64
N SER A 15 3.55 20.07 45.10
CA SER A 15 3.31 18.61 45.02
C SER A 15 2.82 18.12 43.65
N TYR A 16 2.44 19.04 42.74
CA TYR A 16 2.07 18.74 41.36
C TYR A 16 3.21 18.95 40.34
N PHE A 17 4.31 19.55 40.77
CA PHE A 17 5.50 19.78 39.94
C PHE A 17 6.10 18.49 39.34
N PRO A 18 6.09 17.32 40.03
CA PRO A 18 6.65 16.09 39.45
C PRO A 18 5.86 15.58 38.23
N ARG A 19 4.54 15.80 38.19
CA ARG A 19 3.68 15.30 37.11
C ARG A 19 3.82 16.11 35.81
N ILE A 20 3.99 17.42 35.92
CA ILE A 20 4.26 18.30 34.77
C ILE A 20 5.68 18.06 34.26
N TRP A 21 6.64 17.85 35.17
CA TRP A 21 8.01 17.52 34.81
C TRP A 21 8.11 16.15 34.14
N LEU A 22 7.35 15.15 34.59
CA LEU A 22 7.25 13.84 33.94
C LEU A 22 6.67 13.97 32.52
N TYR A 23 5.65 14.81 32.32
CA TYR A 23 5.11 15.09 30.99
C TYR A 23 6.13 15.75 30.05
N PHE A 24 6.86 16.76 30.56
CA PHE A 24 7.92 17.43 29.78
C PHE A 24 9.13 16.53 29.52
N VAL A 25 9.50 15.66 30.46
CA VAL A 25 10.60 14.70 30.29
C VAL A 25 10.20 13.59 29.34
N ILE A 26 8.97 13.09 29.41
CA ILE A 26 8.44 12.12 28.45
C ILE A 26 8.35 12.74 27.05
N GLU A 27 7.81 13.95 26.90
CA GLU A 27 7.79 14.63 25.60
C GLU A 27 9.21 14.91 25.09
N SER A 28 10.10 15.42 25.93
CA SER A 28 11.46 15.74 25.54
C SER A 28 12.30 14.47 25.27
N TYR A 29 12.03 13.35 25.94
CA TYR A 29 12.65 12.06 25.69
C TYR A 29 12.11 11.42 24.41
N ILE A 30 10.79 11.44 24.17
CA ILE A 30 10.18 11.01 22.91
C ILE A 30 10.76 11.84 21.75
N ILE A 31 10.83 13.17 21.88
CA ILE A 31 11.33 14.04 20.82
C ILE A 31 12.85 13.91 20.65
N THR A 32 13.63 13.77 21.72
CA THR A 32 15.12 13.75 21.63
C THR A 32 15.68 12.37 21.33
N VAL A 33 15.00 11.29 21.73
CA VAL A 33 15.47 9.90 21.55
C VAL A 33 14.75 9.21 20.39
N MET A 34 13.44 9.43 20.18
CA MET A 34 12.75 8.81 19.03
C MET A 34 12.99 9.54 17.71
N ASN A 35 13.15 10.86 17.70
CA ASN A 35 13.35 11.60 16.44
C ASN A 35 14.66 11.23 15.71
N PRO A 36 15.80 11.05 16.40
CA PRO A 36 16.98 10.45 15.78
C PRO A 36 16.71 9.02 15.34
N PHE A 37 16.04 8.17 16.14
CA PHE A 37 15.72 6.78 15.76
C PHE A 37 14.85 6.68 14.49
N ILE A 38 13.92 7.62 14.28
CA ILE A 38 13.11 7.74 13.06
C ILE A 38 14.00 8.12 11.85
N LYS A 39 15.07 8.89 12.07
CA LYS A 39 15.96 9.41 11.01
C LYS A 39 17.21 8.53 10.75
N THR A 40 17.73 7.85 11.76
CA THR A 40 18.84 6.88 11.64
C THR A 40 18.36 5.45 11.44
N GLY A 41 17.10 5.11 11.72
CA GLY A 41 16.47 3.86 11.29
C GLY A 41 16.54 3.67 9.77
N ASP A 42 16.40 4.76 9.01
CA ASP A 42 16.57 4.80 7.54
C ASP A 42 18.02 4.54 7.07
N LEU A 43 19.03 4.78 7.92
CA LEU A 43 20.45 4.62 7.56
C LEU A 43 21.10 3.37 8.18
N ALA A 44 20.61 2.87 9.31
CA ALA A 44 21.22 1.79 10.09
C ALA A 44 20.70 0.39 9.73
N MET A 45 19.53 0.28 9.10
CA MET A 45 18.93 -1.00 8.70
C MET A 45 19.50 -1.56 7.39
N LYS A 46 20.56 -0.96 6.83
CA LYS A 46 21.42 -1.64 5.86
C LYS A 46 22.31 -2.64 6.59
N LYS A 47 21.72 -3.80 6.92
CA LYS A 47 22.38 -5.06 7.31
C LYS A 47 23.56 -4.87 8.28
N LYS A 48 23.31 -4.44 9.51
CA LYS A 48 24.33 -4.46 10.57
C LYS A 48 23.84 -5.27 11.78
N SER A 49 24.56 -6.36 12.02
CA SER A 49 24.38 -7.37 13.07
C SER A 49 24.07 -6.77 14.46
N SER A 50 23.16 -7.45 15.18
CA SER A 50 22.69 -7.22 16.56
C SER A 50 23.79 -6.82 17.58
N ARG A 51 25.06 -7.15 17.32
CA ARG A 51 26.22 -6.75 18.16
C ARG A 51 26.46 -5.23 18.29
N SER A 52 25.85 -4.39 17.44
CA SER A 52 26.05 -2.93 17.50
C SER A 52 25.19 -2.19 18.54
N LEU A 53 24.14 -2.82 19.08
CA LEU A 53 23.20 -2.18 20.02
C LEU A 53 23.60 -2.32 21.50
N VAL A 54 24.37 -3.36 21.83
CA VAL A 54 24.85 -3.63 23.19
C VAL A 54 25.58 -2.44 23.87
N PRO A 55 26.53 -1.74 23.22
CA PRO A 55 27.20 -0.61 23.86
C PRO A 55 26.27 0.57 24.16
N PHE A 56 25.21 0.76 23.35
CA PHE A 56 24.22 1.81 23.56
C PHE A 56 23.34 1.53 24.78
N ILE A 57 22.92 0.27 24.96
CA ILE A 57 22.15 -0.16 26.13
C ILE A 57 22.98 0.04 27.42
N ILE A 58 24.26 -0.33 27.39
CA ILE A 58 25.18 -0.15 28.53
C ILE A 58 25.33 1.34 28.87
N LEU A 59 25.53 2.20 27.86
CA LEU A 59 25.64 3.64 28.06
C LEU A 59 24.38 4.23 28.72
N LEU A 60 23.20 3.85 28.24
CA LEU A 60 21.93 4.31 28.82
C LEU A 60 21.78 3.86 30.28
N LEU A 61 22.10 2.60 30.56
CA LEU A 61 22.03 2.04 31.91
C LEU A 61 23.01 2.76 32.86
N CYS A 62 24.25 3.00 32.41
CA CYS A 62 25.21 3.79 33.17
C CYS A 62 24.72 5.23 33.40
N SER A 63 24.11 5.88 32.40
CA SER A 63 23.57 7.23 32.56
C SER A 63 22.47 7.29 33.61
N SER A 64 21.57 6.31 33.63
CA SER A 64 20.50 6.21 34.63
C SER A 64 21.06 6.10 36.05
N VAL A 65 22.08 5.24 36.25
CA VAL A 65 22.77 5.10 37.54
C VAL A 65 23.43 6.41 37.97
N ILE A 66 24.08 7.11 37.04
CA ILE A 66 24.72 8.41 37.32
C ILE A 66 23.69 9.45 37.75
N PHE A 67 22.55 9.57 37.06
CA PHE A 67 21.49 10.49 37.44
C PHE A 67 20.93 10.19 38.84
N PHE A 68 20.73 8.92 39.16
CA PHE A 68 20.29 8.49 40.49
C PHE A 68 21.27 8.89 41.60
N ILE A 69 22.58 8.71 41.36
CA ILE A 69 23.64 9.11 42.30
C ILE A 69 23.66 10.64 42.46
N ILE A 70 23.61 11.39 41.37
CA ILE A 70 23.61 12.86 41.37
C ILE A 70 22.41 13.40 42.16
N GLN A 71 21.21 12.85 41.90
CA GLN A 71 19.99 13.21 42.62
C GLN A 71 20.14 12.95 44.13
N THR A 72 20.69 11.79 44.50
CA THR A 72 20.88 11.44 45.92
C THR A 72 21.89 12.38 46.61
N LEU A 73 22.97 12.76 45.93
CA LEU A 73 23.98 13.68 46.47
C LEU A 73 23.46 15.12 46.61
N LEU A 74 22.67 15.61 45.65
CA LEU A 74 22.13 16.98 45.65
C LEU A 74 21.04 17.18 46.71
N PHE A 75 20.16 16.20 46.89
CA PHE A 75 18.98 16.35 47.75
C PHE A 75 19.11 15.67 49.12
N HIS A 76 20.13 14.82 49.33
CA HIS A 76 20.46 14.17 50.61
C HIS A 76 19.28 13.47 51.31
N ASP A 77 18.24 13.09 50.56
CA ASP A 77 17.04 12.41 51.05
C ASP A 77 16.83 11.11 50.27
N VAL A 78 17.36 10.03 50.84
CA VAL A 78 17.32 8.68 50.25
C VAL A 78 15.91 8.11 50.33
N GLU A 79 15.16 8.39 51.39
CA GLU A 79 13.81 7.85 51.58
C GLU A 79 12.84 8.44 50.56
N HIS A 80 12.89 9.75 50.34
CA HIS A 80 12.04 10.41 49.34
C HIS A 80 12.40 9.97 47.91
N SER A 81 13.69 9.81 47.63
CA SER A 81 14.17 9.32 46.32
C SER A 81 13.73 7.88 46.06
N LEU A 82 13.78 7.01 47.07
CA LEU A 82 13.28 5.64 46.97
C LEU A 82 11.77 5.58 46.77
N PHE A 83 11.00 6.43 47.46
CA PHE A 83 9.56 6.52 47.29
C PHE A 83 9.18 6.87 45.84
N LEU A 84 9.87 7.85 45.24
CA LEU A 84 9.66 8.24 43.83
C LEU A 84 10.04 7.11 42.86
N PHE A 85 11.15 6.41 43.11
CA PHE A 85 11.54 5.25 42.30
C PHE A 85 10.49 4.13 42.32
N PHE A 86 9.93 3.81 43.49
CA PHE A 86 8.84 2.83 43.59
C PHE A 86 7.57 3.29 42.88
N GLN A 87 7.29 4.59 42.87
CA GLN A 87 6.16 5.15 42.14
C GLN A 87 6.31 4.98 40.62
N ASP A 88 7.51 5.17 40.08
CA ASP A 88 7.79 4.93 38.65
C ASP A 88 7.64 3.44 38.30
N PHE A 89 8.02 2.54 39.21
CA PHE A 89 7.85 1.09 39.01
C PHE A 89 6.38 0.66 38.87
N ILE A 90 5.44 1.41 39.46
CA ILE A 90 4.00 1.16 39.30
C ILE A 90 3.53 1.48 37.87
N PHE A 91 4.15 2.45 37.20
CA PHE A 91 3.80 2.84 35.83
C PHE A 91 4.58 2.07 34.76
N LEU A 92 5.71 1.45 35.11
CA LEU A 92 6.55 0.67 34.20
C LEU A 92 5.78 -0.37 33.34
N PRO A 93 4.83 -1.16 33.87
CA PRO A 93 4.07 -2.11 33.04
C PRO A 93 3.26 -1.43 31.94
N ILE A 94 2.67 -0.25 32.23
CA ILE A 94 1.89 0.53 31.26
C ILE A 94 2.83 1.08 30.18
N GLU A 95 3.99 1.60 30.57
CA GLU A 95 4.99 2.14 29.66
C GLU A 95 5.51 1.06 28.70
N VAL A 96 5.87 -0.12 29.21
CA VAL A 96 6.36 -1.22 28.38
C VAL A 96 5.30 -1.67 27.37
N ILE A 97 4.03 -1.78 27.79
CA ILE A 97 2.93 -2.15 26.89
C ILE A 97 2.74 -1.09 25.81
N LEU A 98 2.72 0.19 26.20
CA LEU A 98 2.50 1.31 25.27
C LEU A 98 3.62 1.38 24.22
N VAL A 99 4.88 1.33 24.67
CA VAL A 99 6.05 1.38 23.78
C VAL A 99 6.07 0.15 22.87
N SER A 100 5.82 -1.06 23.40
CA SER A 100 5.77 -2.27 22.58
C SER A 100 4.68 -2.17 21.51
N PHE A 101 3.47 -1.76 21.88
CA PHE A 101 2.36 -1.59 20.93
C PHE A 101 2.68 -0.52 19.86
N LEU A 102 3.29 0.60 20.26
CA LEU A 102 3.64 1.67 19.33
C LEU A 102 4.72 1.23 18.34
N ILE A 103 5.74 0.51 18.83
CA ILE A 103 6.80 -0.08 18.00
C ILE A 103 6.19 -1.08 17.02
N ASP A 104 5.36 -2.02 17.49
CA ASP A 104 4.70 -3.01 16.64
C ASP A 104 3.84 -2.35 15.55
N ARG A 105 3.07 -1.31 15.91
CA ARG A 105 2.27 -0.55 14.93
C ARG A 105 3.13 0.16 13.91
N PHE A 106 4.23 0.77 14.33
CA PHE A 106 5.15 1.46 13.43
C PHE A 106 5.84 0.47 12.48
N ILE A 107 6.37 -0.63 13.00
CA ILE A 107 7.00 -1.70 12.21
C ILE A 107 5.99 -2.28 11.21
N SER A 108 4.81 -2.69 11.69
CA SER A 108 3.76 -3.27 10.83
C SER A 108 3.32 -2.32 9.72
N SER A 109 3.22 -1.01 10.01
CA SER A 109 2.88 0.00 9.00
C SER A 109 3.95 0.13 7.91
N ARG A 110 5.24 0.10 8.31
CA ARG A 110 6.37 0.14 7.36
C ARG A 110 6.43 -1.11 6.50
N GLU A 111 6.34 -2.29 7.11
CA GLU A 111 6.32 -3.57 6.39
C GLU A 111 5.18 -3.64 5.38
N LYS A 112 3.98 -3.19 5.78
CA LYS A 112 2.82 -3.12 4.89
C LYS A 112 3.05 -2.20 3.69
N THR A 113 3.72 -1.06 3.90
CA THR A 113 4.04 -0.11 2.83
C THR A 113 5.07 -0.68 1.85
N GLU A 114 6.12 -1.32 2.37
CA GLU A 114 7.15 -1.96 1.54
C GLU A 114 6.55 -3.12 0.72
N ARG A 115 5.70 -3.94 1.34
CA ARG A 115 4.98 -5.03 0.67
C ARG A 115 4.09 -4.51 -0.46
N ARG A 116 3.32 -3.44 -0.21
CA ARG A 116 2.48 -2.78 -1.23
C ARG A 116 3.31 -2.28 -2.41
N SER A 117 4.46 -1.65 -2.15
CA SER A 117 5.35 -1.17 -3.22
C SER A 117 5.88 -2.33 -4.09
N LYS A 118 6.32 -3.44 -3.48
CA LYS A 118 6.78 -4.63 -4.22
C LYS A 118 5.69 -5.23 -5.10
N LEU A 119 4.45 -5.24 -4.61
CA LEU A 119 3.31 -5.74 -5.39
C LEU A 119 3.01 -4.87 -6.61
N HIS A 120 3.11 -3.54 -6.49
CA HIS A 120 2.90 -2.68 -7.65
C HIS A 120 3.99 -2.84 -8.73
N ILE A 121 5.23 -3.18 -8.35
CA ILE A 121 6.25 -3.56 -9.35
C ILE A 121 5.80 -4.81 -10.10
N LEU A 122 5.31 -5.82 -9.38
CA LEU A 122 4.78 -7.05 -10.00
C LEU A 122 3.57 -6.75 -10.90
N MET A 123 2.70 -5.82 -10.51
CA MET A 123 1.58 -5.35 -11.33
C MET A 123 2.05 -4.71 -12.63
N SER A 124 3.07 -3.85 -12.55
CA SER A 124 3.65 -3.21 -13.72
C SER A 124 4.26 -4.23 -14.68
N GLU A 125 4.97 -5.22 -14.14
CA GLU A 125 5.52 -6.33 -14.93
C GLU A 125 4.38 -7.14 -15.59
N TYR A 126 3.34 -7.48 -14.84
CA TYR A 126 2.16 -8.16 -15.35
C TYR A 126 1.51 -7.41 -16.52
N PHE A 127 1.32 -6.08 -16.41
CA PHE A 127 0.75 -5.30 -17.50
C PHE A 127 1.66 -5.24 -18.72
N THR A 128 2.97 -5.20 -18.52
CA THR A 128 3.94 -5.19 -19.62
C THR A 128 3.96 -6.53 -20.36
N GLU A 129 3.84 -7.66 -19.64
CA GLU A 129 3.97 -9.01 -20.22
C GLU A 129 2.64 -9.63 -20.67
N ALA A 130 1.52 -9.29 -20.03
CA ALA A 130 0.23 -9.95 -20.27
C ALA A 130 -0.95 -8.98 -20.30
N GLY A 131 -1.05 -8.08 -19.34
CA GLY A 131 -2.26 -7.27 -19.14
C GLY A 131 -2.60 -6.38 -20.34
N ASN A 132 -1.59 -5.72 -20.93
CA ASN A 132 -1.79 -4.88 -22.12
C ASN A 132 -2.29 -5.69 -23.32
N ASP A 133 -1.74 -6.88 -23.57
CA ASP A 133 -2.15 -7.76 -24.66
C ASP A 133 -3.59 -8.24 -24.50
N LEU A 134 -3.99 -8.55 -23.25
CA LEU A 134 -5.36 -8.96 -22.94
C LEU A 134 -6.35 -7.83 -23.15
N ILE A 135 -6.01 -6.61 -22.71
CA ILE A 135 -6.84 -5.42 -22.96
C ILE A 135 -6.98 -5.19 -24.47
N LEU A 136 -5.88 -5.20 -25.23
CA LEU A 136 -5.89 -5.02 -26.68
C LEU A 136 -6.77 -6.07 -27.37
N CYS A 137 -6.70 -7.33 -26.94
CA CYS A 137 -7.57 -8.36 -27.47
C CYS A 137 -9.04 -8.11 -27.18
N LEU A 138 -9.38 -7.77 -25.93
CA LEU A 138 -10.75 -7.53 -25.49
C LEU A 138 -11.34 -6.25 -26.13
N ASN A 139 -10.50 -5.24 -26.42
CA ASN A 139 -10.92 -4.01 -27.11
C ASN A 139 -11.60 -4.29 -28.45
N ARG A 140 -11.23 -5.36 -29.16
CA ARG A 140 -11.86 -5.73 -30.44
C ARG A 140 -13.33 -6.08 -30.28
N PHE A 141 -13.70 -6.67 -29.15
CA PHE A 141 -15.07 -7.05 -28.82
C PHE A 141 -15.90 -5.87 -28.29
N VAL A 142 -15.29 -4.73 -27.98
CA VAL A 142 -16.00 -3.54 -27.51
C VAL A 142 -16.84 -2.95 -28.63
N THR A 143 -18.13 -2.72 -28.38
CA THR A 143 -19.06 -2.19 -29.40
C THR A 143 -18.81 -0.71 -29.70
N GLU A 144 -18.36 0.06 -28.71
CA GLU A 144 -18.15 1.52 -28.79
C GLU A 144 -16.71 1.94 -28.45
N PRO A 145 -15.73 1.66 -29.33
CA PRO A 145 -14.31 1.91 -29.05
C PRO A 145 -13.98 3.41 -28.92
N GLU A 146 -14.71 4.29 -29.59
CA GLU A 146 -14.51 5.75 -29.53
C GLU A 146 -14.71 6.32 -28.12
N THR A 147 -15.59 5.70 -27.33
CA THR A 147 -15.82 6.10 -25.95
C THR A 147 -14.57 5.85 -25.09
N LEU A 148 -13.84 4.76 -25.35
CA LEU A 148 -12.59 4.46 -24.66
C LEU A 148 -11.49 5.46 -25.01
N HIS A 149 -11.35 5.84 -26.29
CA HIS A 149 -10.37 6.84 -26.73
C HIS A 149 -10.57 8.19 -26.02
N ARG A 150 -11.83 8.61 -25.84
CA ARG A 150 -12.14 9.86 -25.11
C ARG A 150 -11.82 9.78 -23.62
N ILE A 151 -12.09 8.63 -22.99
CA ILE A 151 -11.86 8.46 -21.55
C ILE A 151 -10.36 8.33 -21.25
N PHE A 152 -9.62 7.62 -22.11
CA PHE A 152 -8.23 7.26 -21.89
C PHE A 152 -7.24 8.04 -22.77
N ALA A 153 -7.60 9.27 -23.16
CA ALA A 153 -6.68 10.24 -23.77
C ALA A 153 -5.67 10.75 -22.73
N LEU A 154 -4.81 9.83 -22.26
CA LEU A 154 -3.77 10.11 -21.27
C LEU A 154 -2.68 11.01 -21.84
N ASP A 155 -2.29 11.97 -21.03
CA ASP A 155 -1.09 12.78 -21.20
C ASP A 155 -0.22 12.63 -19.95
N THR A 156 1.06 12.93 -20.09
CA THR A 156 2.06 12.97 -19.03
C THR A 156 1.69 13.86 -17.84
N ASP A 157 0.78 14.82 -18.05
CA ASP A 157 0.34 15.78 -17.05
C ASP A 157 -0.83 15.32 -16.16
N TRP A 158 -1.41 14.14 -16.41
CA TRP A 158 -2.58 13.64 -15.66
C TRP A 158 -2.35 13.58 -14.16
N ASP A 159 -3.07 14.38 -13.38
CA ASP A 159 -3.05 14.36 -11.91
C ASP A 159 -3.89 13.23 -11.29
N ASP A 160 -3.80 13.07 -9.98
CA ASP A 160 -4.58 12.05 -9.25
C ASP A 160 -6.08 12.25 -9.47
N ASP A 161 -6.54 13.50 -9.56
CA ASP A 161 -7.93 13.84 -9.88
C ASP A 161 -8.31 13.43 -11.31
N ALA A 162 -7.42 13.55 -12.29
CA ALA A 162 -7.64 13.06 -13.64
C ALA A 162 -7.82 11.55 -13.68
N PHE A 163 -7.01 10.79 -12.93
CA PHE A 163 -7.21 9.35 -12.82
C PHE A 163 -8.55 8.99 -12.17
N CYS A 164 -8.97 9.71 -11.13
CA CYS A 164 -10.28 9.49 -10.50
C CYS A 164 -11.42 9.79 -11.49
N ARG A 165 -11.34 10.90 -12.25
CA ARG A 165 -12.32 11.23 -13.28
C ARG A 165 -12.40 10.18 -14.39
N ALA A 166 -11.26 9.64 -14.83
CA ALA A 166 -11.23 8.62 -15.87
C ALA A 166 -11.86 7.31 -15.40
N GLU A 167 -11.55 6.89 -14.17
CA GLU A 167 -12.14 5.71 -13.53
C GLU A 167 -13.66 5.84 -13.37
N GLU A 168 -14.14 6.99 -12.88
CA GLU A 168 -15.58 7.26 -12.80
C GLU A 168 -16.26 7.30 -14.17
N SER A 169 -15.61 7.92 -15.16
CA SER A 169 -16.14 8.01 -16.52
C SER A 169 -16.25 6.64 -17.17
N PHE A 170 -15.25 5.78 -16.96
CA PHE A 170 -15.26 4.38 -17.40
C PHE A 170 -16.40 3.59 -16.77
N LEU A 171 -16.60 3.72 -15.46
CA LEU A 171 -17.70 3.08 -14.74
C LEU A 171 -19.08 3.54 -15.23
N LYS A 172 -19.22 4.84 -15.51
CA LYS A 172 -20.49 5.44 -16.00
C LYS A 172 -20.79 5.11 -17.45
N ALA A 173 -19.77 4.87 -18.28
CA ALA A 173 -19.93 4.62 -19.71
C ALA A 173 -20.59 3.27 -20.05
N ASP A 174 -20.69 2.35 -19.08
CA ASP A 174 -21.29 1.01 -19.26
C ASP A 174 -20.79 0.27 -20.51
N ILE A 175 -19.46 0.18 -20.66
CA ILE A 175 -18.83 -0.41 -21.85
C ILE A 175 -19.37 -1.83 -22.10
N ARG A 176 -19.87 -2.06 -23.33
CA ARG A 176 -20.42 -3.33 -23.76
C ARG A 176 -19.41 -4.08 -24.62
N LEU A 177 -19.28 -5.38 -24.34
CA LEU A 177 -18.53 -6.32 -25.16
C LEU A 177 -19.53 -7.28 -25.81
N ASP A 178 -19.30 -7.58 -27.08
CA ASP A 178 -20.10 -8.51 -27.87
C ASP A 178 -19.21 -9.67 -28.32
N ALA A 179 -19.44 -10.85 -27.75
CA ALA A 179 -18.70 -12.07 -28.05
C ALA A 179 -18.86 -12.53 -29.52
N GLY A 180 -19.96 -12.18 -30.18
CA GLY A 180 -20.22 -12.53 -31.58
C GLY A 180 -19.53 -11.61 -32.59
N LYS A 181 -18.97 -10.48 -32.14
CA LYS A 181 -18.35 -9.48 -33.00
C LYS A 181 -17.06 -9.96 -33.68
N GLU A 182 -16.29 -10.79 -32.99
CA GLU A 182 -14.90 -11.09 -33.33
C GLU A 182 -14.52 -12.56 -33.02
N ASN A 183 -13.32 -12.97 -33.44
CA ASN A 183 -12.86 -14.36 -33.30
C ASN A 183 -12.54 -14.73 -31.83
N LEU A 184 -13.44 -15.49 -31.20
CA LEU A 184 -13.29 -16.03 -29.84
C LEU A 184 -12.12 -17.02 -29.69
N ALA A 185 -11.79 -17.79 -30.74
CA ALA A 185 -10.64 -18.69 -30.70
C ALA A 185 -9.31 -17.92 -30.62
N ALA A 186 -9.22 -16.73 -31.20
CA ALA A 186 -8.05 -15.86 -31.05
C ALA A 186 -7.89 -15.33 -29.60
N LEU A 187 -9.01 -14.96 -28.97
CA LEU A 187 -9.04 -14.58 -27.56
C LEU A 187 -8.61 -15.75 -26.65
N GLN A 188 -9.17 -16.95 -26.88
CA GLN A 188 -8.82 -18.15 -26.13
C GLN A 188 -7.32 -18.47 -26.25
N ARG A 189 -6.74 -18.42 -27.47
CA ARG A 189 -5.30 -18.65 -27.69
C ARG A 189 -4.44 -17.66 -26.91
N THR A 190 -4.80 -16.39 -26.92
CA THR A 190 -4.06 -15.34 -26.20
C THR A 190 -4.14 -15.55 -24.68
N LEU A 191 -5.33 -15.83 -24.15
CA LEU A 191 -5.52 -16.15 -22.73
C LEU A 191 -4.71 -17.40 -22.32
N LEU A 192 -4.64 -18.42 -23.18
CA LEU A 192 -3.85 -19.63 -22.94
C LEU A 192 -2.34 -19.33 -22.93
N GLN A 193 -1.84 -18.51 -23.86
CA GLN A 193 -0.44 -18.10 -23.90
C GLN A 193 -0.04 -17.33 -22.64
N LYS A 194 -0.92 -16.46 -22.13
CA LYS A 194 -0.68 -15.66 -20.92
C LYS A 194 -1.05 -16.38 -19.62
N LYS A 195 -1.59 -17.61 -19.68
CA LYS A 195 -2.02 -18.40 -18.51
C LYS A 195 -0.93 -18.55 -17.45
N ARG A 196 0.31 -18.81 -17.87
CA ARG A 196 1.41 -19.01 -16.90
C ARG A 196 1.66 -17.75 -16.07
N PHE A 197 1.62 -16.57 -16.70
CA PHE A 197 1.76 -15.29 -16.00
C PHE A 197 0.58 -15.02 -15.06
N LEU A 198 -0.65 -15.34 -15.48
CA LEU A 198 -1.84 -15.26 -14.62
C LEU A 198 -1.73 -16.17 -13.38
N LEU A 199 -1.03 -17.31 -13.48
CA LEU A 199 -0.81 -18.22 -12.34
C LEU A 199 0.28 -17.73 -11.38
N THR A 200 1.34 -17.10 -11.90
CA THR A 200 2.40 -16.51 -11.08
C THR A 200 1.88 -15.45 -10.11
N VAL A 201 0.77 -14.79 -10.45
CA VAL A 201 0.04 -13.86 -9.59
C VAL A 201 -0.44 -14.55 -8.30
N PHE A 202 -1.03 -15.74 -8.43
CA PHE A 202 -1.56 -16.53 -7.31
C PHE A 202 -0.47 -17.19 -6.47
N GLU A 203 0.73 -17.37 -7.02
CA GLU A 203 1.86 -17.97 -6.30
C GLU A 203 2.49 -17.00 -5.29
N ASN A 204 2.30 -15.69 -5.45
CA ASN A 204 2.80 -14.71 -4.49
C ASN A 204 1.78 -14.46 -3.37
N PRO A 205 2.07 -14.87 -2.12
CA PRO A 205 1.11 -14.76 -1.01
C PRO A 205 0.73 -13.31 -0.69
N ASN A 206 1.57 -12.33 -1.06
CA ASN A 206 1.27 -10.92 -0.86
C ASN A 206 0.17 -10.42 -1.82
N THR A 207 -0.02 -11.09 -2.96
CA THR A 207 -1.05 -10.73 -3.95
C THR A 207 -2.45 -11.00 -3.43
N LEU A 208 -2.62 -12.05 -2.63
CA LEU A 208 -3.91 -12.44 -2.03
C LEU A 208 -4.45 -11.40 -1.04
N GLU A 209 -3.58 -10.52 -0.52
CA GLU A 209 -3.99 -9.39 0.33
C GLU A 209 -4.56 -8.20 -0.49
N HIS A 210 -4.41 -8.22 -1.82
CA HIS A 210 -4.87 -7.19 -2.73
C HIS A 210 -6.03 -7.71 -3.58
N THR A 211 -7.23 -7.21 -3.28
CA THR A 211 -8.49 -7.63 -3.91
C THR A 211 -8.52 -7.32 -5.40
N GLU A 212 -8.14 -6.10 -5.82
CA GLU A 212 -8.22 -5.67 -7.22
C GLU A 212 -7.50 -6.60 -8.21
N PHE A 213 -6.27 -7.02 -7.88
CA PHE A 213 -5.50 -7.87 -8.77
C PHE A 213 -5.96 -9.32 -8.73
N THR A 214 -6.30 -9.81 -7.54
CA THR A 214 -6.83 -11.16 -7.36
C THR A 214 -8.17 -11.32 -8.08
N ASP A 215 -9.07 -10.33 -7.97
CA ASP A 215 -10.37 -10.29 -8.63
C ASP A 215 -10.21 -10.25 -10.16
N THR A 216 -9.26 -9.44 -10.65
CA THR A 216 -8.90 -9.38 -12.08
C THR A 216 -8.42 -10.74 -12.57
N ALA A 217 -7.45 -11.35 -11.88
CA ALA A 217 -6.91 -12.65 -12.26
C ALA A 217 -7.98 -13.75 -12.23
N LEU A 218 -8.88 -13.72 -11.24
CA LEU A 218 -9.99 -14.67 -11.12
C LEU A 218 -11.00 -14.50 -12.26
N ALA A 219 -11.36 -13.26 -12.62
CA ALA A 219 -12.28 -13.01 -13.73
C ALA A 219 -11.69 -13.46 -15.08
N ILE A 220 -10.41 -13.22 -15.32
CA ILE A 220 -9.71 -13.68 -16.54
C ILE A 220 -9.63 -15.21 -16.55
N HIS A 221 -9.35 -15.84 -15.41
CA HIS A 221 -9.34 -17.29 -15.28
C HIS A 221 -10.73 -17.90 -15.54
N HIS A 222 -11.79 -17.27 -15.04
CA HIS A 222 -13.16 -17.69 -15.27
C HIS A 222 -13.51 -17.62 -16.76
N LEU A 223 -13.23 -16.48 -17.42
CA LEU A 223 -13.43 -16.31 -18.86
C LEU A 223 -12.68 -17.37 -19.68
N LEU A 224 -11.41 -17.64 -19.35
CA LEU A 224 -10.65 -18.70 -20.01
C LEU A 224 -11.28 -20.09 -19.78
N SER A 225 -11.81 -20.33 -18.59
CA SER A 225 -12.44 -21.62 -18.26
C SER A 225 -13.73 -21.80 -19.07
N GLU A 226 -14.54 -20.75 -19.19
CA GLU A 226 -15.77 -20.76 -19.99
C GLU A 226 -15.48 -21.00 -21.47
N LEU A 227 -14.52 -20.26 -22.05
CA LEU A 227 -14.08 -20.45 -23.43
C LEU A 227 -13.57 -21.87 -23.71
N ARG A 228 -13.07 -22.60 -22.71
CA ARG A 228 -12.53 -23.96 -22.87
C ARG A 228 -13.58 -25.05 -22.71
N GLN A 229 -14.77 -24.73 -22.22
CA GLN A 229 -15.87 -25.70 -22.13
C GLN A 229 -16.54 -25.94 -23.49
N HIS A 230 -16.33 -25.04 -24.44
CA HIS A 230 -16.88 -25.15 -25.78
C HIS A 230 -15.88 -25.78 -26.76
N ASP A 231 -16.27 -26.89 -27.38
CA ASP A 231 -15.47 -27.57 -28.41
C ASP A 231 -15.44 -26.77 -29.74
N ASP A 232 -16.54 -26.06 -30.05
CA ASP A 232 -16.67 -25.20 -31.22
C ASP A 232 -17.05 -23.78 -30.78
N LEU A 233 -16.12 -22.83 -30.96
CA LEU A 233 -16.31 -21.41 -30.65
C LEU A 233 -16.88 -20.61 -31.82
N GLU A 234 -16.99 -21.20 -33.01
CA GLU A 234 -17.55 -20.57 -34.21
C GLU A 234 -19.07 -20.69 -34.26
N HIS A 235 -19.63 -21.75 -33.65
CA HIS A 235 -21.07 -22.05 -33.67
C HIS A 235 -21.67 -22.15 -32.26
N LEU A 236 -21.60 -21.05 -31.50
CA LEU A 236 -22.25 -20.95 -30.19
C LEU A 236 -23.72 -20.53 -30.32
N SER A 237 -24.56 -21.01 -29.39
CA SER A 237 -25.94 -20.54 -29.25
C SER A 237 -25.97 -19.07 -28.81
N GLU A 238 -27.07 -18.36 -29.10
CA GLU A 238 -27.26 -16.98 -28.65
C GLU A 238 -27.16 -16.81 -27.13
N GLU A 239 -27.64 -17.80 -26.38
CA GLU A 239 -27.54 -17.84 -24.91
C GLU A 239 -26.07 -17.88 -24.45
N ASN A 240 -25.26 -18.75 -25.06
CA ASN A 240 -23.83 -18.87 -24.74
C ASN A 240 -23.06 -17.60 -25.12
N LEU A 241 -23.37 -17.01 -26.28
CA LEU A 241 -22.77 -15.73 -26.70
C LEU A 241 -23.12 -14.59 -25.74
N SER A 242 -24.37 -14.55 -25.26
CA SER A 242 -24.80 -13.55 -24.26
C SER A 242 -24.10 -13.75 -22.91
N HIS A 243 -23.99 -15.00 -22.44
CA HIS A 243 -23.28 -15.32 -21.20
C HIS A 243 -21.80 -14.92 -21.29
N LEU A 244 -21.14 -15.31 -22.38
CA LEU A 244 -19.75 -14.99 -22.63
C LEU A 244 -19.50 -13.48 -22.76
N SER A 245 -20.41 -12.75 -23.39
CA SER A 245 -20.36 -11.28 -23.47
C SER A 245 -20.37 -10.63 -22.08
N SER A 246 -21.17 -11.17 -21.15
CA SER A 246 -21.21 -10.72 -19.76
C SER A 246 -19.90 -11.03 -19.02
N ASP A 247 -19.35 -12.23 -19.18
CA ASP A 247 -18.07 -12.61 -18.57
C ASP A 247 -16.90 -11.81 -19.12
N MET A 248 -16.89 -11.56 -20.43
CA MET A 248 -15.92 -10.67 -21.09
C MET A 248 -16.02 -9.26 -20.54
N LYS A 249 -17.24 -8.71 -20.41
CA LYS A 249 -17.46 -7.39 -19.82
C LYS A 249 -16.94 -7.31 -18.39
N ARG A 250 -17.19 -8.32 -17.56
CA ARG A 250 -16.71 -8.38 -16.18
C ARG A 250 -15.18 -8.42 -16.13
N ALA A 251 -14.55 -9.31 -16.90
CA ALA A 251 -13.09 -9.43 -16.95
C ALA A 251 -12.44 -8.13 -17.47
N TYR A 252 -13.01 -7.55 -18.53
CA TYR A 252 -12.56 -6.30 -19.13
C TYR A 252 -12.67 -5.12 -18.15
N GLY A 253 -13.80 -4.99 -17.45
CA GLY A 253 -13.99 -3.94 -16.45
C GLY A 253 -12.92 -3.97 -15.35
N LEU A 254 -12.64 -5.17 -14.81
CA LEU A 254 -11.65 -5.35 -13.75
C LEU A 254 -10.22 -5.09 -14.23
N ILE A 255 -9.83 -5.61 -15.40
CA ILE A 255 -8.47 -5.41 -15.91
C ILE A 255 -8.20 -3.93 -16.26
N VAL A 256 -9.19 -3.20 -16.78
CA VAL A 256 -9.05 -1.77 -17.06
C VAL A 256 -8.96 -0.95 -15.78
N GLN A 257 -9.74 -1.26 -14.75
CA GLN A 257 -9.60 -0.61 -13.43
C GLN A 257 -8.22 -0.85 -12.82
N ALA A 258 -7.75 -2.10 -12.83
CA ALA A 258 -6.42 -2.46 -12.38
C ALA A 258 -5.32 -1.73 -13.19
N TRP A 259 -5.56 -1.49 -14.48
CA TRP A 259 -4.65 -0.73 -15.34
C TRP A 259 -4.59 0.75 -14.94
N ILE A 260 -5.75 1.39 -14.67
CA ILE A 260 -5.80 2.78 -14.19
C ILE A 260 -5.05 2.91 -12.86
N SER A 261 -5.30 1.99 -11.92
CA SER A 261 -4.62 1.91 -10.63
C SER A 261 -3.10 1.77 -10.79
N ASN A 262 -2.66 0.90 -11.71
CA ASN A 262 -1.26 0.73 -12.06
C ASN A 262 -0.64 2.02 -12.66
N MET A 263 -1.33 2.67 -13.59
CA MET A 263 -0.85 3.92 -14.20
C MET A 263 -0.71 5.05 -13.18
N ARG A 264 -1.67 5.18 -12.25
CA ARG A 264 -1.59 6.14 -11.13
C ARG A 264 -0.38 5.84 -10.24
N HIS A 265 -0.14 4.57 -9.92
CA HIS A 265 1.03 4.17 -9.15
C HIS A 265 2.35 4.46 -9.87
N LEU A 266 2.44 4.12 -11.16
CA LEU A 266 3.63 4.37 -11.98
C LEU A 266 3.97 5.86 -12.02
N ARG A 267 2.97 6.74 -12.15
CA ARG A 267 3.22 8.19 -12.14
C ARG A 267 3.88 8.65 -10.85
N GLY A 268 3.41 8.18 -9.70
CA GLY A 268 3.94 8.58 -8.39
C GLY A 268 5.29 7.95 -8.04
N ALA A 269 5.44 6.65 -8.29
CA ALA A 269 6.61 5.87 -7.85
C ALA A 269 7.72 5.75 -8.91
N TYR A 270 7.36 5.73 -10.20
CA TYR A 270 8.29 5.49 -11.32
C TYR A 270 7.98 6.38 -12.54
N PRO A 271 8.18 7.71 -12.45
CA PRO A 271 7.78 8.65 -13.51
C PRO A 271 8.32 8.32 -14.92
N TYR A 272 9.52 7.72 -14.99
CA TYR A 272 10.11 7.30 -16.27
C TYR A 272 9.32 6.15 -16.93
N LEU A 273 8.85 5.16 -16.16
CA LEU A 273 8.00 4.08 -16.66
C LEU A 273 6.63 4.61 -17.07
N TYR A 274 6.07 5.53 -16.28
CA TYR A 274 4.82 6.19 -16.64
C TYR A 274 4.91 6.90 -17.98
N SER A 275 5.96 7.69 -18.21
CA SER A 275 6.17 8.38 -19.50
C SER A 275 6.25 7.40 -20.69
N LEU A 276 6.83 6.23 -20.48
CA LEU A 276 6.90 5.19 -21.50
C LEU A 276 5.53 4.56 -21.76
N ALA A 277 4.76 4.27 -20.69
CA ALA A 277 3.43 3.71 -20.78
C ALA A 277 2.43 4.66 -21.46
N VAL A 278 2.52 5.97 -21.20
CA VAL A 278 1.70 7.00 -21.90
C VAL A 278 2.00 7.03 -23.40
N ARG A 279 3.28 6.94 -23.81
CA ARG A 279 3.64 6.87 -25.23
C ARG A 279 3.16 5.60 -25.93
N ARG A 280 2.99 4.51 -25.18
CA ARG A 280 2.48 3.21 -25.66
C ARG A 280 1.04 2.99 -25.24
N ASN A 281 0.25 4.05 -25.11
CA ASN A 281 -1.11 3.95 -24.64
C ASN A 281 -1.97 3.08 -25.57
N ILE A 282 -2.34 1.91 -25.06
CA ILE A 282 -3.09 0.86 -25.77
C ILE A 282 -4.52 1.26 -26.14
N PHE A 283 -5.04 2.36 -25.59
CA PHE A 283 -6.36 2.90 -25.95
C PHE A 283 -6.30 3.97 -27.03
N LEU A 284 -5.11 4.42 -27.43
CA LEU A 284 -4.92 5.44 -28.48
C LEU A 284 -4.23 4.89 -29.73
N HIS A 285 -3.48 3.81 -29.59
CA HIS A 285 -2.73 3.20 -30.67
C HIS A 285 -3.16 1.74 -30.84
N GLU A 286 -3.74 1.42 -31.99
CA GLU A 286 -3.91 0.03 -32.39
C GLU A 286 -2.55 -0.48 -32.92
N PRO A 287 -2.04 -1.64 -32.45
CA PRO A 287 -0.79 -2.21 -32.96
C PRO A 287 -0.89 -2.49 -34.45
N GLU A 288 0.24 -2.46 -35.18
CA GLU A 288 0.25 -2.90 -36.57
C GLU A 288 -0.29 -4.35 -36.69
N PRO A 289 -0.94 -4.73 -37.81
CA PRO A 289 -1.64 -6.01 -37.92
C PRO A 289 -0.83 -7.27 -37.56
N GLY A 290 0.51 -7.25 -37.70
CA GLY A 290 1.41 -8.35 -37.34
C GLY A 290 1.92 -8.33 -35.89
N GLU A 291 1.77 -7.22 -35.18
CA GLU A 291 2.15 -7.07 -33.77
C GLU A 291 0.96 -7.29 -32.82
N HIS A 292 -0.26 -7.37 -33.36
CA HIS A 292 -1.46 -7.55 -32.56
C HIS A 292 -1.52 -8.97 -31.95
N PRO A 293 -1.62 -9.12 -30.61
CA PRO A 293 -1.52 -10.43 -29.94
C PRO A 293 -2.62 -11.41 -30.38
N CYS A 294 -3.83 -10.92 -30.65
CA CYS A 294 -4.95 -11.72 -31.17
C CYS A 294 -4.97 -11.92 -32.70
N ARG A 295 -3.89 -11.58 -33.42
CA ARG A 295 -3.73 -11.88 -34.85
C ARG A 295 -2.54 -12.80 -35.15
N GLN A 296 -1.72 -13.12 -34.14
CA GLN A 296 -0.65 -14.12 -34.21
C GLN A 296 -1.17 -15.56 -34.18
#